data_AF-A0A3M2LU58-F1
#
_entry.id   AF-A0A3M2LU58-F1
#
_cell.length_a   1.000
_cell.length_b   1.000
_cell.length_c   1.000
_cell.angle_alpha   90.00
_cell.angle_beta   90.00
_cell.angle_gamma   90.00
#
_symmetry.space_group_name_H-M   'P 1'
#
loop_
_entity.id
_entity.type
_entity.pdbx_description
1 polymer ?
#
loop_
_entity_poly.entity_id
_entity_poly.type
_entity_poly.pdbx_seq_one_letter_code
_entity_poly.pdbx_strand_id
1 'polypeptide(L)'
;MADTRRPEWTADCCVICPAQKLGVGEFDVADRPGARYTFDRERGYRVDTVTGHPVCVHPFRVGLEPGPYASAADGWPDPAELPPDPLDPAHARRPAGAPRGVFVPAPEQLELPESVDDLEGWLVAMLRTAPDDAMASALDQAETIAGERFSGEQIVTALRRVLATELRR
;
A
#
# COMPACT_ATOMS: atom_id res chain seq x y z
N MET A 1 6.87 2.66 -24.58
CA MET A 1 7.20 1.47 -23.76
C MET A 1 5.89 0.72 -23.55
N ALA A 2 5.86 -0.58 -23.83
CA ALA A 2 4.66 -1.38 -23.58
C ALA A 2 4.31 -1.32 -22.08
N ASP A 3 3.03 -1.18 -21.77
CA ASP A 3 2.55 -1.23 -20.39
C ASP A 3 2.78 -2.66 -19.86
N THR A 4 3.79 -2.84 -19.01
CA THR A 4 4.14 -4.13 -18.41
C THR A 4 3.26 -4.47 -17.20
N ARG A 5 2.34 -3.59 -16.82
CA ARG A 5 1.43 -3.81 -15.71
C ARG A 5 0.47 -4.92 -16.07
N ARG A 6 0.35 -5.90 -15.18
CA ARG A 6 -0.59 -6.99 -15.41
C ARG A 6 -2.05 -6.48 -15.38
N PRO A 7 -2.96 -7.01 -16.21
CA PRO A 7 -4.33 -6.50 -16.34
C PRO A 7 -5.14 -6.50 -15.04
N GLU A 8 -4.80 -7.37 -14.08
CA GLU A 8 -5.44 -7.41 -12.76
C GLU A 8 -5.14 -6.17 -11.89
N TRP A 9 -4.17 -5.34 -12.25
CA TRP A 9 -3.65 -4.24 -11.42
C TRP A 9 -3.83 -2.84 -12.01
N THR A 10 -4.35 -2.73 -13.24
CA THR A 10 -4.09 -1.62 -14.18
C THR A 10 -4.53 -0.21 -13.77
N ALA A 11 -5.19 -0.02 -12.62
CA ALA A 11 -5.50 1.32 -12.08
C ALA A 11 -5.12 1.53 -10.61
N ASP A 12 -4.92 0.48 -9.82
CA ASP A 12 -4.94 0.60 -8.36
C ASP A 12 -3.54 0.68 -7.72
N CYS A 13 -2.46 0.55 -8.49
CA CYS A 13 -1.09 0.44 -7.95
C CYS A 13 -0.34 1.78 -7.97
N CYS A 14 0.43 2.08 -6.90
CA CYS A 14 1.36 3.21 -6.91
C CYS A 14 2.59 2.93 -7.79
N VAL A 15 3.36 3.97 -8.15
CA VAL A 15 4.48 3.91 -9.11
C VAL A 15 5.68 3.06 -8.66
N ILE A 16 5.78 2.71 -7.39
CA ILE A 16 6.81 1.80 -6.84
C ILE A 16 6.24 0.45 -6.38
N CYS A 17 4.96 0.18 -6.69
CA CYS A 17 4.30 -1.04 -6.24
C CYS A 17 4.88 -2.25 -7.00
N PRO A 18 5.25 -3.36 -6.31
CA PRO A 18 5.68 -4.58 -6.98
C PRO A 18 4.61 -5.16 -7.91
N ALA A 19 3.32 -4.97 -7.61
CA ALA A 19 2.21 -5.42 -8.44
C ALA A 19 2.21 -4.79 -9.85
N GLN A 20 2.96 -3.72 -10.10
CA GLN A 20 3.17 -3.23 -11.47
C GLN A 20 3.97 -4.20 -12.35
N LYS A 21 4.69 -5.15 -11.75
CA LYS A 21 5.54 -6.12 -12.46
C LYS A 21 5.23 -7.57 -12.08
N LEU A 22 4.68 -7.78 -10.88
CA LEU A 22 4.54 -9.08 -10.24
C LEU A 22 3.06 -9.43 -10.00
N GLY A 23 2.74 -10.73 -10.01
CA GLY A 23 1.43 -11.28 -9.69
C GLY A 23 1.20 -11.52 -8.21
N VAL A 24 -0.02 -11.90 -7.86
CA VAL A 24 -0.36 -12.40 -6.52
C VAL A 24 0.52 -13.62 -6.20
N GLY A 25 1.11 -13.65 -5.00
CA GLY A 25 2.04 -14.71 -4.59
C GLY A 25 3.52 -14.42 -4.93
N GLU A 26 3.81 -13.39 -5.71
CA GLU A 26 5.18 -13.02 -6.11
C GLU A 26 5.74 -11.83 -5.30
N PHE A 27 4.94 -11.26 -4.39
CA PHE A 27 5.33 -10.21 -3.44
C PHE A 27 4.56 -10.35 -2.12
N ASP A 28 5.15 -9.93 -1.02
CA ASP A 28 4.50 -9.86 0.29
C ASP A 28 3.72 -8.55 0.46
N VAL A 29 2.77 -8.54 1.39
CA VAL A 29 2.03 -7.33 1.73
C VAL A 29 2.30 -6.99 3.19
N ALA A 30 2.91 -5.84 3.43
CA ALA A 30 3.04 -5.28 4.76
C ALA A 30 1.79 -4.48 5.13
N ASP A 31 1.60 -4.30 6.43
CA ASP A 31 0.56 -3.46 7.01
C ASP A 31 0.75 -1.98 6.66
N ARG A 32 1.99 -1.49 6.70
CA ARG A 32 2.34 -0.08 6.48
C ARG A 32 3.79 0.13 6.03
N PRO A 33 4.14 1.34 5.55
CA PRO A 33 5.53 1.69 5.27
C PRO A 33 6.40 1.65 6.53
N GLY A 34 7.68 1.30 6.38
CA GLY A 34 8.63 1.26 7.49
C GLY A 34 10.06 1.03 7.01
N ALA A 35 11.04 1.25 7.91
CA ALA A 35 12.47 1.16 7.59
C ALA A 35 12.92 -0.20 7.05
N ARG A 36 12.19 -1.28 7.41
CA ARG A 36 12.41 -2.63 6.87
C ARG A 36 12.11 -2.75 5.38
N TYR A 37 11.24 -1.91 4.83
CA TYR A 37 10.78 -2.02 3.44
C TYR A 37 11.39 -0.90 2.61
N THR A 38 12.59 -1.12 2.09
CA THR A 38 13.35 -0.09 1.39
C THR A 38 13.12 -0.17 -0.12
N PHE A 39 13.09 0.99 -0.79
CA PHE A 39 13.01 1.05 -2.25
C PHE A 39 14.31 0.57 -2.90
N ASP A 40 14.22 -0.48 -3.71
CA ASP A 40 15.31 -0.97 -4.56
C ASP A 40 15.20 -0.31 -5.94
N ARG A 41 16.19 0.51 -6.31
CA ARG A 41 16.20 1.25 -7.59
C ARG A 41 16.39 0.37 -8.80
N GLU A 42 17.10 -0.75 -8.66
CA GLU A 42 17.37 -1.68 -9.75
C GLU A 42 16.10 -2.47 -10.07
N ARG A 43 15.40 -2.93 -9.03
CA ARG A 43 14.13 -3.66 -9.17
C ARG A 43 12.94 -2.75 -9.44
N GLY A 44 13.00 -1.50 -8.96
CA GLY A 44 11.95 -0.48 -9.14
C GLY A 44 10.74 -0.69 -8.24
N TYR A 45 10.91 -1.37 -7.09
CA TYR A 45 9.89 -1.54 -6.06
C TYR A 45 10.53 -1.74 -4.69
N ARG A 46 9.73 -1.72 -3.62
CA ARG A 46 10.22 -1.99 -2.26
C ARG A 46 10.55 -3.46 -2.07
N VAL A 47 11.59 -3.72 -1.30
CA VAL A 47 11.98 -5.05 -0.83
C VAL A 47 12.08 -5.05 0.69
N ASP A 48 11.79 -6.19 1.30
CA ASP A 48 12.16 -6.44 2.69
C ASP A 48 13.68 -6.52 2.80
N THR A 49 14.30 -5.70 3.63
CA THR A 49 15.77 -5.69 3.81
C THR A 49 16.30 -6.95 4.50
N VAL A 50 15.44 -7.71 5.18
CA VAL A 50 15.79 -8.98 5.82
C VAL A 50 15.73 -10.14 4.83
N THR A 51 14.64 -10.24 4.08
CA THR A 51 14.37 -11.43 3.23
C THR A 51 14.70 -11.20 1.76
N GLY A 52 14.79 -9.93 1.32
CA GLY A 52 14.99 -9.56 -0.07
C GLY A 52 13.75 -9.74 -0.97
N HIS A 53 12.62 -10.17 -0.40
CA HIS A 53 11.38 -10.33 -1.15
C HIS A 53 10.75 -8.98 -1.52
N PRO A 54 10.10 -8.87 -2.70
CA PRO A 54 9.30 -7.70 -3.04
C PRO A 54 8.16 -7.49 -2.03
N VAL A 55 7.90 -6.25 -1.63
CA VAL A 55 6.85 -5.91 -0.65
C VAL A 55 5.98 -4.76 -1.14
N CYS A 56 4.66 -4.92 -1.04
CA CYS A 56 3.71 -3.81 -1.09
C CYS A 56 3.39 -3.35 0.33
N VAL A 57 3.50 -2.05 0.61
CA VAL A 57 3.17 -1.46 1.94
C VAL A 57 1.79 -0.80 1.98
N HIS A 58 0.99 -0.98 0.92
CA HIS A 58 -0.32 -0.34 0.75
C HIS A 58 -1.38 -1.41 0.45
N PRO A 59 -1.85 -2.17 1.46
CA PRO A 59 -2.78 -3.30 1.27
C PRO A 59 -4.07 -2.90 0.52
N PHE A 60 -4.60 -1.70 0.80
CA PHE A 60 -5.78 -1.14 0.13
C PHE A 60 -5.59 -0.79 -1.36
N ARG A 61 -4.35 -0.58 -1.81
CA ARG A 61 -4.03 -0.36 -3.23
C ARG A 61 -4.06 -1.68 -4.01
N VAL A 62 -3.66 -2.77 -3.37
CA VAL A 62 -3.63 -4.10 -4.01
C VAL A 62 -4.84 -4.97 -3.66
N GLY A 63 -5.67 -4.57 -2.69
CA GLY A 63 -6.85 -5.33 -2.25
C GLY A 63 -6.49 -6.67 -1.59
N LEU A 64 -5.32 -6.74 -0.96
CA LEU A 64 -4.80 -7.92 -0.25
C LEU A 64 -4.63 -7.59 1.23
N GLU A 65 -4.88 -8.57 2.09
CA GLU A 65 -4.56 -8.44 3.52
C GLU A 65 -3.04 -8.48 3.70
N PRO A 66 -2.49 -7.83 4.74
CA PRO A 66 -1.09 -8.02 5.11
C PRO A 66 -0.76 -9.50 5.31
N GLY A 67 0.38 -9.94 4.78
CA GLY A 67 0.81 -11.33 4.91
C GLY A 67 2.01 -11.70 4.03
N PRO A 68 2.68 -12.80 4.37
CA PRO A 68 3.81 -13.34 3.61
C PRO A 68 3.32 -14.21 2.44
N TYR A 69 2.99 -13.60 1.30
CA TYR A 69 2.50 -14.33 0.13
C TYR A 69 3.63 -14.98 -0.70
N ALA A 70 4.78 -14.32 -0.78
CA ALA A 70 5.96 -14.79 -1.48
C ALA A 70 6.96 -15.45 -0.53
N SER A 71 7.27 -14.82 0.60
CA SER A 71 8.28 -15.34 1.54
C SER A 71 7.87 -16.62 2.25
N ALA A 72 6.57 -16.88 2.43
CA ALA A 72 6.10 -18.15 2.98
C ALA A 72 6.33 -19.33 2.02
N ALA A 73 6.37 -19.08 0.70
CA ALA A 73 6.65 -20.12 -0.29
C ALA A 73 8.12 -20.57 -0.29
N ASP A 74 9.03 -19.70 0.16
CA ASP A 74 10.48 -19.94 0.25
C ASP A 74 10.94 -20.46 1.63
N GLY A 75 10.00 -20.81 2.51
CA GLY A 75 10.30 -21.53 3.76
C GLY A 75 10.73 -20.67 4.95
N TRP A 76 10.26 -19.42 5.04
CA TRP A 76 10.36 -18.63 6.27
C TRP A 76 9.64 -19.35 7.46
N PRO A 77 10.14 -19.24 8.71
CA PRO A 77 9.64 -20.03 9.85
C PRO A 77 8.13 -19.92 10.06
N ASP A 78 7.58 -21.02 10.55
CA ASP A 78 6.18 -21.16 10.97
C ASP A 78 5.77 -19.95 11.83
N PRO A 79 4.68 -19.23 11.49
CA PRO A 79 4.12 -18.16 12.31
C PRO A 79 3.92 -18.53 13.79
N ALA A 80 3.89 -19.83 14.13
CA ALA A 80 3.88 -20.33 15.50
C ALA A 80 5.16 -20.04 16.32
N GLU A 81 6.28 -19.64 15.68
CA GLU A 81 7.55 -19.32 16.36
C GLU A 81 7.72 -17.84 16.72
N LEU A 82 6.81 -16.96 16.27
CA LEU A 82 6.77 -15.55 16.72
C LEU A 82 5.92 -15.42 17.99
N PRO A 83 6.32 -14.59 18.98
CA PRO A 83 5.47 -14.35 20.14
C PRO A 83 4.15 -13.72 19.68
N PRO A 84 2.99 -14.22 20.14
CA PRO A 84 1.69 -13.81 19.62
C PRO A 84 1.38 -12.36 19.96
N ASP A 85 0.86 -11.63 18.98
CA ASP A 85 0.23 -10.32 19.18
C ASP A 85 -1.15 -10.54 19.86
N PRO A 86 -1.42 -9.91 21.03
CA PRO A 86 -2.69 -10.08 21.74
C PRO A 86 -3.94 -9.61 20.98
N LEU A 87 -3.84 -9.07 19.76
CA LEU A 87 -4.96 -8.47 19.02
C LEU A 87 -5.21 -9.04 17.60
N ASP A 88 -4.60 -10.16 17.17
CA ASP A 88 -4.59 -10.58 15.75
C ASP A 88 -5.73 -11.54 15.28
N PRO A 89 -6.62 -11.12 14.34
CA PRO A 89 -7.64 -11.97 13.69
C PRO A 89 -7.09 -12.94 12.63
N ALA A 90 -5.78 -12.98 12.34
CA ALA A 90 -5.14 -13.71 11.25
C ALA A 90 -5.16 -15.26 11.32
N HIS A 91 -5.97 -15.87 12.19
CA HIS A 91 -6.26 -17.31 12.10
C HIS A 91 -7.36 -17.65 11.06
N ALA A 92 -7.92 -16.68 10.36
CA ALA A 92 -8.90 -16.92 9.30
C ALA A 92 -8.22 -17.11 7.93
N ARG A 93 -8.12 -18.36 7.44
CA ARG A 93 -7.75 -18.63 6.04
C ARG A 93 -8.77 -18.03 5.09
N ARG A 94 -8.34 -17.18 4.14
CA ARG A 94 -9.21 -16.63 3.10
C ARG A 94 -9.38 -17.62 1.93
N PRO A 95 -10.62 -17.94 1.49
CA PRO A 95 -10.84 -18.80 0.33
C PRO A 95 -10.58 -18.04 -0.99
N ALA A 96 -10.04 -18.77 -1.97
CA ALA A 96 -9.83 -18.28 -3.33
C ALA A 96 -11.17 -17.79 -3.94
N GLY A 97 -11.20 -16.56 -4.42
CA GLY A 97 -12.38 -15.95 -5.05
C GLY A 97 -13.24 -15.05 -4.15
N ALA A 98 -12.85 -14.80 -2.90
CA ALA A 98 -13.51 -13.76 -2.09
C ALA A 98 -13.36 -12.38 -2.77
N PRO A 99 -14.44 -11.58 -2.88
CA PRO A 99 -14.38 -10.24 -3.46
C PRO A 99 -13.29 -9.43 -2.76
N ARG A 100 -12.60 -8.55 -3.52
CA ARG A 100 -11.63 -7.58 -2.96
C ARG A 100 -12.30 -6.89 -1.78
N GLY A 101 -11.91 -7.24 -0.55
CA GLY A 101 -12.42 -6.57 0.64
C GLY A 101 -12.11 -5.09 0.50
N VAL A 102 -13.10 -4.23 0.73
CA VAL A 102 -12.86 -2.80 0.90
C VAL A 102 -12.08 -2.68 2.21
N PHE A 103 -10.74 -2.70 2.11
CA PHE A 103 -9.88 -2.52 3.26
C PHE A 103 -9.97 -1.05 3.65
N VAL A 104 -10.63 -0.79 4.79
CA VAL A 104 -10.69 0.55 5.38
C VAL A 104 -9.33 0.81 6.02
N PRO A 105 -8.63 1.91 5.65
CA PRO A 105 -7.38 2.27 6.29
C PRO A 105 -7.51 2.41 7.81
N ALA A 106 -6.56 1.86 8.56
CA ALA A 106 -6.48 1.99 10.02
C ALA A 106 -5.96 3.39 10.41
N PRO A 107 -6.21 3.86 11.65
CA PRO A 107 -5.75 5.18 12.11
C PRO A 107 -4.24 5.42 11.92
N GLU A 108 -3.42 4.39 12.11
CA GLU A 108 -1.96 4.45 11.97
C GLU A 108 -1.54 4.68 10.51
N GLN A 109 -2.37 4.30 9.55
CA GLN A 109 -2.15 4.55 8.12
C GLN A 109 -2.57 5.97 7.68
N LEU A 110 -3.21 6.73 8.59
CA LEU A 110 -3.53 8.15 8.41
C LEU A 110 -2.46 9.07 9.00
N GLU A 111 -1.41 8.52 9.61
CA GLU A 111 -0.24 9.28 10.05
C GLU A 111 0.56 9.79 8.84
N LEU A 112 0.97 11.07 8.89
CA LEU A 112 1.74 11.68 7.81
C LEU A 112 3.06 10.92 7.60
N PRO A 113 3.34 10.39 6.38
CA PRO A 113 4.52 9.57 6.14
C PRO A 113 5.81 10.38 6.19
N GLU A 114 6.93 9.72 6.50
CA GLU A 114 8.25 10.35 6.50
C GLU A 114 8.81 10.58 5.08
N SER A 115 8.46 9.70 4.14
CA SER A 115 8.94 9.75 2.75
C SER A 115 7.87 10.22 1.78
N VAL A 116 8.29 11.01 0.77
CA VAL A 116 7.44 11.42 -0.35
C VAL A 116 6.94 10.23 -1.17
N ASP A 117 7.67 9.11 -1.17
CA ASP A 117 7.29 7.90 -1.89
C ASP A 117 6.01 7.25 -1.35
N ASP A 118 5.65 7.56 -0.09
CA ASP A 118 4.46 7.05 0.58
C ASP A 118 3.31 8.07 0.61
N LEU A 119 3.55 9.30 0.13
CA LEU A 119 2.55 10.38 0.12
C LEU A 119 1.31 10.02 -0.70
N GLU A 120 1.48 9.37 -1.85
CA GLU A 120 0.34 8.90 -2.67
C GLU A 120 -0.51 7.87 -1.93
N GLY A 121 0.13 6.95 -1.21
CA GLY A 121 -0.56 5.92 -0.42
C GLY A 121 -1.37 6.54 0.71
N TRP A 122 -0.77 7.49 1.44
CA TRP A 122 -1.41 8.23 2.51
C TRP A 122 -2.60 9.09 2.02
N LEU A 123 -2.44 9.80 0.89
CA LEU A 123 -3.54 10.58 0.29
C LEU A 123 -4.74 9.68 -0.06
N VAL A 124 -4.50 8.52 -0.67
CA VAL A 124 -5.58 7.56 -0.95
C VAL A 124 -6.24 7.07 0.33
N ALA A 125 -5.46 6.79 1.38
CA ALA A 125 -5.99 6.37 2.66
C ALA A 125 -6.94 7.42 3.25
N MET A 126 -6.51 8.69 3.30
CA MET A 126 -7.32 9.83 3.78
C MET A 126 -8.65 9.95 3.00
N LEU A 127 -8.59 9.92 1.67
CA LEU A 127 -9.79 10.07 0.83
C LEU A 127 -10.76 8.89 0.97
N ARG A 128 -10.25 7.67 1.15
CA ARG A 128 -11.10 6.47 1.31
C ARG A 128 -11.73 6.35 2.70
N THR A 129 -11.20 7.06 3.69
CA THR A 129 -11.82 7.19 5.01
C THR A 129 -12.80 8.36 5.11
N ALA A 130 -12.80 9.26 4.11
CA ALA A 130 -13.69 10.40 4.09
C ALA A 130 -15.13 9.98 3.70
N PRO A 131 -16.16 10.50 4.37
CA PRO A 131 -17.54 10.44 3.87
C PRO A 131 -17.66 11.05 2.47
N ASP A 132 -18.56 10.52 1.64
CA ASP A 132 -18.76 10.98 0.25
C ASP A 132 -19.08 12.49 0.17
N ASP A 133 -19.81 13.03 1.15
CA ASP A 133 -20.19 14.44 1.24
C ASP A 133 -19.07 15.35 1.81
N ALA A 134 -17.96 14.77 2.26
CA ALA A 134 -16.84 15.47 2.89
C ALA A 134 -15.53 15.43 2.07
N MET A 135 -15.57 14.90 0.84
CA MET A 135 -14.37 14.72 -0.01
C MET A 135 -13.54 16.02 -0.20
N ALA A 136 -14.22 17.15 -0.42
CA ALA A 136 -13.53 18.45 -0.57
C ALA A 136 -12.81 18.88 0.71
N SER A 137 -13.43 18.69 1.88
CA SER A 137 -12.83 18.98 3.18
C SER A 137 -11.68 18.03 3.49
N ALA A 138 -11.79 16.75 3.11
CA ALA A 138 -10.72 15.77 3.27
C ALA A 138 -9.49 16.10 2.42
N LEU A 139 -9.69 16.60 1.19
CA LEU A 139 -8.60 17.09 0.34
C LEU A 139 -7.90 18.31 0.95
N ASP A 140 -8.65 19.29 1.43
CA ASP A 140 -8.10 20.51 2.06
C ASP A 140 -7.29 20.18 3.33
N GLN A 141 -7.82 19.26 4.15
CA GLN A 141 -7.13 18.77 5.33
C GLN A 141 -5.87 17.99 4.97
N ALA A 142 -5.93 17.13 3.94
CA ALA A 142 -4.77 16.37 3.49
C ALA A 142 -3.67 17.27 2.91
N GLU A 143 -4.03 18.32 2.15
CA GLU A 143 -3.06 19.30 1.67
C GLU A 143 -2.41 20.08 2.83
N THR A 144 -3.21 20.50 3.80
CA THR A 144 -2.73 21.21 5.00
C THR A 144 -1.73 20.37 5.79
N ILE A 145 -2.07 19.11 6.09
CA ILE A 145 -1.20 18.21 6.86
C ILE A 145 0.05 17.85 6.05
N ALA A 146 -0.07 17.60 4.75
CA ALA A 146 1.10 17.31 3.91
C ALA A 146 2.09 18.48 3.84
N GLY A 147 1.60 19.72 3.90
CA GLY A 147 2.40 20.94 3.93
C GLY A 147 3.32 21.06 5.14
N GLU A 148 3.11 20.29 6.21
CA GLU A 148 4.00 20.26 7.37
C GLU A 148 5.38 19.66 7.04
N ARG A 149 5.48 18.81 6.01
CA ARG A 149 6.70 18.06 5.67
C ARG A 149 7.12 18.14 4.21
N PHE A 150 6.17 18.23 3.29
CA PHE A 150 6.43 18.13 1.86
C PHE A 150 6.31 19.48 1.15
N SER A 151 7.04 19.65 0.05
CA SER A 151 6.93 20.85 -0.78
C SER A 151 5.61 20.84 -1.56
N GLY A 152 5.10 22.03 -1.91
CA GLY A 152 3.89 22.15 -2.73
C GLY A 152 4.00 21.42 -4.08
N GLU A 153 5.19 21.36 -4.69
CA GLU A 153 5.41 20.59 -5.92
C GLU A 153 5.19 19.08 -5.72
N GLN A 154 5.70 18.53 -4.62
CA GLN A 154 5.54 17.12 -4.26
C GLN A 154 4.06 16.80 -4.01
N ILE A 155 3.35 17.67 -3.27
CA ILE A 155 1.94 17.53 -2.94
C ILE A 155 1.08 17.56 -4.21
N VAL A 156 1.24 18.58 -5.06
CA VAL A 156 0.48 18.72 -6.32
C VAL A 156 0.72 17.53 -7.26
N THR A 157 1.96 17.04 -7.32
CA THR A 157 2.31 15.86 -8.14
C THR A 157 1.60 14.61 -7.64
N ALA A 158 1.59 14.38 -6.33
CA ALA A 158 0.90 13.24 -5.72
C ALA A 158 -0.63 13.34 -5.90
N LEU A 159 -1.23 14.50 -5.61
CA LEU A 159 -2.67 14.74 -5.77
C LEU A 159 -3.15 14.49 -7.20
N ARG A 160 -2.41 14.96 -8.21
CA ARG A 160 -2.76 14.70 -9.63
C ARG A 160 -2.83 13.21 -9.94
N ARG A 161 -1.93 12.40 -9.39
CA ARG A 161 -1.90 10.94 -9.62
C ARG A 161 -3.03 10.23 -8.88
N VAL A 162 -3.30 10.65 -7.64
CA VAL A 162 -4.37 10.11 -6.80
C VAL A 162 -5.74 10.40 -7.40
N LEU A 163 -6.04 11.66 -7.72
CA LEU A 163 -7.32 12.07 -8.30
C LEU A 163 -7.55 11.45 -9.68
N ALA A 164 -6.51 11.32 -10.50
CA ALA A 164 -6.60 10.60 -11.76
C ALA A 164 -6.98 9.11 -11.59
N THR A 165 -6.79 8.54 -10.39
CA THR A 165 -7.16 7.16 -10.07
C THR A 165 -8.55 7.09 -9.43
N GLU A 166 -8.79 7.87 -8.39
CA GLU A 166 -10.02 7.78 -7.60
C GLU A 166 -11.24 8.35 -8.34
N LEU A 167 -11.10 9.34 -9.24
CA LEU A 167 -12.22 9.86 -10.05
C LEU A 167 -12.68 8.92 -11.18
N ARG A 168 -11.99 7.80 -11.41
CA ARG A 168 -12.39 6.76 -12.38
C ARG A 168 -13.20 5.62 -11.74
N ARG A 169 -13.36 5.65 -10.42
CA ARG A 169 -14.14 4.69 -9.64
C ARG A 169 -15.60 5.09 -9.61
#